data_AF-A0A7S3N4R9-F1
#
_entry.id   AF-A0A7S3N4R9-F1
#
_cell.length_a   1.000
_cell.length_b   1.000
_cell.length_c   1.000
_cell.angle_alpha   90.00
_cell.angle_beta   90.00
_cell.angle_gamma   90.00
#
_symmetry.space_group_name_H-M   'P 1'
#
loop_
_entity.id
_entity.type
_entity.pdbx_description
1 polymer ?
#
loop_
_entity_poly.entity_id
_entity_poly.type
_entity_poly.pdbx_seq_one_letter_code
_entity_poly.pdbx_strand_id
1 'polypeptide(L)'
;IQSIDFEYTRLVELQIKMVCMLSNKNEAYFRKSMKTLIQRFHTEKNKIDHEKLNAITKYLCKSIKPERVFMEFATIFQNMTDLHFVQDMIEALTFSIASTPDYKALRGKLFGAVRTDFAKDSLDLFLHLYNSWCINPIHTLTLCLLSQKYELAYNLISRFTEELDSKRLIQLGTLV
;
A
#
# COMPACT_ATOMS: atom_id res chain seq x y z
N ILE A 1 4.75 -11.53 -17.48
CA ILE A 1 5.00 -10.27 -16.73
C ILE A 1 5.61 -9.19 -17.63
N GLN A 2 6.59 -9.49 -18.48
CA GLN A 2 7.14 -8.50 -19.43
C GLN A 2 6.15 -8.01 -20.50
N SER A 3 5.01 -8.69 -20.68
CA SER A 3 3.92 -8.36 -21.60
C SER A 3 2.59 -8.18 -20.83
N ILE A 4 2.61 -7.45 -19.71
CA ILE A 4 1.35 -7.02 -19.10
C ILE A 4 0.83 -5.86 -19.93
N ASP A 5 -0.12 -6.14 -20.80
CA ASP A 5 -0.81 -5.09 -21.53
C ASP A 5 -1.93 -4.54 -20.64
N PHE A 6 -1.69 -3.37 -20.06
CA PHE A 6 -2.65 -2.72 -19.16
C PHE A 6 -3.88 -2.16 -19.91
N GLU A 7 -3.94 -2.30 -21.24
CA GLU A 7 -5.14 -1.98 -22.03
C GLU A 7 -6.26 -3.02 -21.83
N TYR A 8 -5.94 -4.27 -21.48
CA TYR A 8 -6.93 -5.35 -21.37
C TYR A 8 -7.04 -5.91 -19.95
N THR A 9 -8.01 -5.42 -19.17
CA THR A 9 -8.28 -5.83 -17.78
C THR A 9 -8.29 -7.36 -17.59
N ARG A 10 -8.83 -8.11 -18.56
CA ARG A 10 -8.90 -9.58 -18.51
C ARG A 10 -7.54 -10.27 -18.68
N LEU A 11 -6.63 -9.71 -19.48
CA LEU A 11 -5.27 -10.24 -19.66
C LEU A 11 -4.42 -9.93 -18.42
N VAL A 12 -4.57 -8.73 -17.85
CA VAL A 12 -3.94 -8.34 -16.59
C VAL A 12 -4.36 -9.28 -15.45
N GLU A 13 -5.67 -9.58 -15.33
CA GLU A 13 -6.18 -10.53 -14.34
C GLU A 13 -5.58 -11.93 -14.49
N LEU A 14 -5.51 -12.47 -15.71
CA LEU A 14 -4.96 -13.81 -15.98
C LEU A 14 -3.46 -13.89 -15.66
N GLN A 15 -2.71 -12.85 -16.00
CA GLN A 15 -1.29 -12.77 -15.72
C GLN A 15 -1.02 -12.60 -14.23
N ILE A 16 -1.81 -11.77 -13.52
CA ILE A 16 -1.74 -11.65 -12.07
C ILE A 16 -2.07 -12.99 -11.41
N LYS A 17 -3.13 -13.69 -11.84
CA LYS A 17 -3.45 -15.02 -11.31
C LYS A 17 -2.29 -16.00 -11.49
N MET A 18 -1.66 -16.02 -12.66
CA MET A 18 -0.50 -16.90 -12.92
C MET A 18 0.70 -16.52 -12.04
N VAL A 19 0.98 -15.22 -11.89
CA VAL A 19 2.02 -14.72 -10.99
C VAL A 19 1.73 -15.12 -9.55
N CYS A 20 0.49 -14.97 -9.08
CA CYS A 20 0.09 -15.35 -7.73
C CYS A 20 0.22 -16.86 -7.48
N MET A 21 -0.19 -17.69 -8.43
CA MET A 21 -0.05 -19.15 -8.33
C MET A 21 1.42 -19.60 -8.20
N LEU A 22 2.33 -18.97 -8.95
CA LEU A 22 3.77 -19.28 -8.89
C LEU A 22 4.44 -18.66 -7.66
N SER A 23 4.02 -17.46 -7.27
CA SER A 23 4.54 -16.71 -6.10
C SER A 23 4.23 -17.37 -4.76
N ASN A 24 3.12 -18.13 -4.68
CA ASN A 24 2.80 -18.91 -3.49
C ASN A 24 3.78 -20.07 -3.25
N LYS A 25 4.56 -20.47 -4.26
CA LYS A 25 5.53 -21.58 -4.16
C LYS A 25 6.99 -21.13 -4.15
N ASN A 26 7.29 -19.86 -4.48
CA ASN A 26 8.66 -19.37 -4.57
C ASN A 26 8.76 -17.89 -4.14
N GLU A 27 9.43 -17.67 -3.00
CA GLU A 27 9.67 -16.35 -2.40
C GLU A 27 10.47 -15.41 -3.33
N ALA A 28 11.53 -15.91 -3.97
CA ALA A 28 12.36 -15.11 -4.88
C ALA A 28 11.57 -14.68 -6.13
N TYR A 29 10.71 -15.56 -6.64
CA TYR A 29 9.82 -15.25 -7.75
C TYR A 29 8.77 -14.20 -7.37
N PHE A 30 8.20 -14.29 -6.16
CA PHE A 30 7.27 -13.28 -5.64
C PHE A 30 7.93 -11.89 -5.60
N ARG A 31 9.10 -11.77 -4.96
CA ARG A 31 9.83 -10.49 -4.86
C ARG A 31 10.17 -9.91 -6.23
N LYS A 32 10.69 -10.74 -7.13
CA LYS A 32 10.99 -10.33 -8.52
C LYS A 32 9.73 -9.85 -9.25
N SER A 33 8.60 -10.53 -9.05
CA SER A 33 7.33 -10.18 -9.68
C SER A 33 6.77 -8.86 -9.14
N MET A 34 6.78 -8.65 -7.81
CA MET A 34 6.34 -7.39 -7.20
C MET A 34 7.21 -6.22 -7.66
N LYS A 35 8.54 -6.39 -7.69
CA LYS A 35 9.47 -5.38 -8.21
C LYS A 35 9.18 -5.04 -9.67
N THR A 36 8.98 -6.05 -10.51
CA THR A 36 8.68 -5.86 -11.94
C THR A 36 7.34 -5.12 -12.13
N LEU A 37 6.35 -5.43 -11.29
CA LEU A 37 5.05 -4.76 -11.34
C LEU A 37 5.16 -3.27 -11.00
N ILE A 38 5.80 -2.94 -9.87
CA ILE A 38 5.98 -1.54 -9.46
C ILE A 38 6.82 -0.77 -10.49
N GLN A 39 7.85 -1.39 -11.07
CA GLN A 39 8.63 -0.78 -12.15
C GLN A 39 7.78 -0.48 -13.40
N ARG A 40 6.80 -1.34 -13.71
CA ARG A 40 5.87 -1.10 -14.82
C ARG A 40 4.89 0.02 -14.49
N PHE A 41 4.35 0.07 -13.28
CA PHE A 41 3.56 1.21 -12.81
C PHE A 41 4.33 2.53 -12.92
N HIS A 42 5.61 2.51 -12.55
CA HIS A 42 6.48 3.68 -12.68
C HIS A 42 6.71 4.09 -14.14
N THR A 43 7.01 3.12 -15.01
CA THR A 43 7.27 3.36 -16.44
C THR A 43 6.02 3.90 -17.16
N GLU A 44 4.84 3.42 -16.77
CA GLU A 44 3.56 3.76 -17.40
C GLU A 44 2.71 4.73 -16.57
N LYS A 45 3.33 5.48 -15.64
CA LYS A 45 2.62 6.38 -14.70
C LYS A 45 1.70 7.42 -15.38
N ASN A 46 1.97 7.77 -16.64
CA ASN A 46 1.13 8.70 -17.41
C ASN A 46 -0.10 8.03 -18.06
N LYS A 47 -0.17 6.69 -18.06
CA LYS A 47 -1.23 5.89 -18.70
C LYS A 47 -2.07 5.10 -17.69
N ILE A 48 -1.54 4.89 -16.49
CA ILE A 48 -2.18 4.14 -15.41
C ILE A 48 -2.76 5.13 -14.42
N ASP A 49 -4.08 5.25 -14.42
CA ASP A 49 -4.82 6.00 -13.40
C ASP A 49 -4.86 5.25 -12.05
N HIS A 50 -5.27 5.95 -11.00
CA HIS A 50 -5.43 5.37 -9.66
C HIS A 50 -6.45 4.22 -9.61
N GLU A 51 -7.48 4.23 -10.48
CA GLU A 51 -8.49 3.18 -10.53
C GLU A 51 -7.90 1.85 -10.99
N LYS A 52 -7.09 1.86 -12.06
CA LYS A 52 -6.38 0.67 -12.56
C LYS A 52 -5.41 0.13 -11.52
N LEU A 53 -4.67 1.00 -10.84
CA LEU A 53 -3.77 0.56 -9.78
C LEU A 53 -4.51 -0.12 -8.63
N ASN A 54 -5.62 0.49 -8.18
CA ASN A 54 -6.44 -0.07 -7.11
C ASN A 54 -7.04 -1.42 -7.53
N ALA A 55 -7.50 -1.54 -8.78
CA ALA A 55 -8.00 -2.80 -9.32
C ALA A 55 -6.91 -3.89 -9.33
N ILE A 56 -5.71 -3.58 -9.82
CA ILE A 56 -4.59 -4.52 -9.87
C ILE A 56 -4.16 -4.95 -8.47
N THR A 57 -4.04 -4.00 -7.54
CA THR A 57 -3.73 -4.28 -6.13
C THR A 57 -4.79 -5.19 -5.51
N LYS A 58 -6.07 -4.94 -5.81
CA LYS A 58 -7.18 -5.80 -5.38
C LYS A 58 -7.09 -7.20 -5.96
N TYR A 59 -6.74 -7.35 -7.24
CA TYR A 59 -6.55 -8.67 -7.86
C TYR A 59 -5.38 -9.45 -7.24
N LEU A 60 -4.27 -8.78 -6.93
CA LEU A 60 -3.16 -9.39 -6.19
C LEU A 60 -3.62 -9.86 -4.81
N CYS A 61 -4.31 -8.98 -4.08
CA CYS A 61 -4.78 -9.24 -2.73
C CYS A 61 -5.87 -10.33 -2.62
N LYS A 62 -6.54 -10.67 -3.73
CA LYS A 62 -7.44 -11.84 -3.80
C LYS A 62 -6.71 -13.18 -3.78
N SER A 63 -5.46 -13.22 -4.25
CA SER A 63 -4.70 -14.47 -4.38
C SER A 63 -3.50 -14.56 -3.43
N ILE A 64 -3.00 -13.42 -2.96
CA ILE A 64 -1.92 -13.30 -1.98
C ILE A 64 -2.46 -12.47 -0.81
N LYS A 65 -2.17 -12.88 0.42
CA LYS A 65 -2.62 -12.17 1.62
C LYS A 65 -2.21 -10.68 1.56
N PRO A 66 -3.12 -9.71 1.81
CA PRO A 66 -2.80 -8.28 1.73
C PRO A 66 -1.58 -7.87 2.54
N GLU A 67 -1.42 -8.39 3.76
CA GLU A 67 -0.24 -8.12 4.61
C GLU A 67 1.09 -8.31 3.86
N ARG A 68 1.25 -9.43 3.15
CA ARG A 68 2.47 -9.72 2.40
C ARG A 68 2.68 -8.77 1.23
N VAL A 69 1.61 -8.44 0.50
CA VAL A 69 1.67 -7.54 -0.67
C VAL A 69 2.10 -6.15 -0.23
N PHE A 70 1.45 -5.60 0.80
CA PHE A 70 1.72 -4.25 1.28
C PHE A 70 3.12 -4.13 1.92
N MET A 71 3.59 -5.16 2.65
CA MET A 71 4.96 -5.16 3.17
C MET A 71 6.03 -5.20 2.07
N GLU A 72 5.79 -5.97 1.00
CA GLU A 72 6.73 -6.01 -0.13
C GLU A 72 6.72 -4.69 -0.90
N PHE A 73 5.55 -4.08 -1.11
CA PHE A 73 5.44 -2.74 -1.71
C PHE A 73 6.18 -1.69 -0.89
N ALA A 74 5.99 -1.66 0.44
CA ALA A 74 6.71 -0.78 1.35
C ALA A 74 8.23 -0.93 1.20
N THR A 75 8.72 -2.16 1.12
CA THR A 75 10.15 -2.47 0.91
C THR A 75 10.65 -1.93 -0.43
N ILE A 76 9.86 -2.08 -1.50
CA ILE A 76 10.22 -1.57 -2.83
C ILE A 76 10.27 -0.04 -2.82
N PHE A 77 9.27 0.64 -2.25
CA PHE A 77 9.17 2.10 -2.22
C PHE A 77 10.34 2.76 -1.50
N GLN A 78 10.84 2.16 -0.40
CA GLN A 78 12.02 2.66 0.31
C GLN A 78 13.28 2.71 -0.56
N ASN A 79 13.35 1.90 -1.61
CA ASN A 79 14.50 1.82 -2.52
C ASN A 79 14.29 2.62 -3.82
N MET A 80 13.18 3.36 -3.95
CA MET A 80 12.88 4.16 -5.15
C MET A 80 13.33 5.61 -5.00
N THR A 81 13.82 6.20 -6.09
CA THR A 81 14.29 7.59 -6.13
C THR A 81 13.21 8.58 -6.58
N ASP A 82 12.19 8.12 -7.32
CA ASP A 82 11.07 8.96 -7.78
C ASP A 82 10.03 9.09 -6.65
N LEU A 83 10.25 10.08 -5.78
CA LEU A 83 9.42 10.34 -4.61
C LEU A 83 7.98 10.75 -4.95
N HIS A 84 7.78 11.44 -6.07
CA HIS A 84 6.44 11.86 -6.49
C HIS A 84 5.59 10.63 -6.84
N PHE A 85 6.14 9.71 -7.63
CA PHE A 85 5.48 8.45 -7.90
C PHE A 85 5.20 7.66 -6.62
N VAL A 86 6.19 7.53 -5.71
CA VAL A 86 6.00 6.81 -4.44
C VAL A 86 4.86 7.42 -3.62
N GLN A 87 4.77 8.75 -3.58
CA GLN A 87 3.69 9.45 -2.89
C GLN A 87 2.32 9.11 -3.49
N ASP A 88 2.16 9.15 -4.82
CA ASP A 88 0.90 8.82 -5.50
C ASP A 88 0.47 7.36 -5.24
N MET A 89 1.44 6.44 -5.16
CA MET A 89 1.18 5.04 -4.83
C MET A 89 0.72 4.89 -3.38
N ILE A 90 1.39 5.57 -2.46
CA ILE A 90 1.07 5.51 -1.03
C ILE A 90 -0.30 6.12 -0.76
N GLU A 91 -0.67 7.19 -1.46
CA GLU A 91 -2.02 7.75 -1.41
C GLU A 91 -3.08 6.70 -1.78
N ALA A 92 -2.93 6.07 -2.94
CA ALA A 92 -3.86 5.07 -3.45
C ALA A 92 -3.96 3.84 -2.53
N LEU A 93 -2.84 3.37 -2.00
CA LEU A 93 -2.79 2.26 -1.05
C LEU A 93 -3.41 2.62 0.30
N THR A 94 -3.18 3.83 0.80
CA THR A 94 -3.79 4.32 2.05
C THR A 94 -5.30 4.39 1.93
N PHE A 95 -5.79 4.98 0.85
CA PHE A 95 -7.23 5.03 0.55
C PHE A 95 -7.82 3.62 0.47
N SER A 96 -7.13 2.71 -0.23
CA SER A 96 -7.52 1.32 -0.33
C SER A 96 -7.69 0.68 1.05
N ILE A 97 -6.68 0.76 1.94
CA ILE A 97 -6.73 0.20 3.30
C ILE A 97 -7.90 0.78 4.10
N ALA A 98 -8.09 2.09 4.04
CA ALA A 98 -9.10 2.81 4.83
C ALA A 98 -10.52 2.44 4.40
N SER A 99 -10.81 2.53 3.10
CA SER A 99 -12.18 2.51 2.58
C SER A 99 -12.65 1.13 2.11
N THR A 100 -11.75 0.22 1.73
CA THR A 100 -12.15 -1.06 1.12
C THR A 100 -12.44 -2.12 2.21
N PRO A 101 -13.59 -2.82 2.16
CA PRO A 101 -13.94 -3.86 3.13
C PRO A 101 -12.99 -5.07 3.06
N ASP A 102 -12.43 -5.36 1.88
CA ASP A 102 -11.49 -6.47 1.66
C ASP A 102 -10.23 -6.37 2.53
N TYR A 103 -9.86 -5.17 3.00
CA TYR A 103 -8.71 -4.95 3.89
C TYR A 103 -9.09 -4.83 5.37
N LYS A 104 -10.32 -5.17 5.78
CA LYS A 104 -10.73 -5.18 7.19
C LYS A 104 -9.82 -6.07 8.05
N ALA A 105 -9.42 -7.23 7.54
CA ALA A 105 -8.48 -8.11 8.24
C ALA A 105 -7.08 -7.48 8.39
N LEU A 106 -6.60 -6.75 7.37
CA LEU A 106 -5.32 -6.03 7.44
C LEU A 106 -5.38 -4.90 8.48
N ARG A 107 -6.47 -4.13 8.53
CA ARG A 107 -6.71 -3.13 9.58
C ARG A 107 -6.71 -3.75 10.98
N GLY A 108 -7.38 -4.90 11.15
CA GLY A 108 -7.37 -5.66 12.40
C GLY A 108 -5.97 -6.09 12.83
N LYS A 109 -5.10 -6.44 11.88
CA LYS A 109 -3.69 -6.78 12.15
C LYS A 109 -2.84 -5.58 12.54
N LEU A 110 -3.01 -4.44 11.84
CA LEU A 110 -2.33 -3.19 12.16
C LEU A 110 -2.68 -2.70 13.56
N PHE A 111 -3.96 -2.83 13.95
CA PHE A 111 -4.41 -2.54 15.30
C PHE A 111 -3.89 -3.55 16.35
N GLY A 112 -3.69 -4.81 15.96
CA GLY A 112 -3.33 -5.90 16.86
C GLY A 112 -4.50 -6.72 17.40
N ALA A 113 -5.73 -6.48 16.91
CA ALA A 113 -6.88 -7.35 17.20
C ALA A 113 -6.80 -8.71 16.49
N VAL A 114 -6.01 -8.81 15.41
CA VAL A 114 -5.79 -10.03 14.64
C VAL A 114 -4.29 -10.30 14.57
N ARG A 115 -3.88 -11.56 14.74
CA ARG A 115 -2.47 -11.95 14.64
C ARG A 115 -1.94 -11.75 13.21
N THR A 116 -0.71 -11.26 13.10
CA THR A 116 0.02 -11.14 11.83
C THR A 116 0.41 -12.51 11.29
N ASP A 117 0.46 -12.63 9.97
CA ASP A 117 0.87 -13.87 9.29
C ASP A 117 2.33 -13.83 8.83
N PHE A 118 2.88 -12.64 8.60
CA PHE A 118 4.21 -12.43 8.02
C PHE A 118 5.10 -11.53 8.89
N ALA A 119 4.53 -10.47 9.46
CA ALA A 119 5.23 -9.64 10.44
C ALA A 119 5.34 -10.34 11.80
N LYS A 120 6.34 -9.98 12.60
CA LYS A 120 6.55 -10.56 13.94
C LYS A 120 5.36 -10.29 14.87
N ASP A 121 4.86 -9.06 14.84
CA ASP A 121 3.69 -8.58 15.57
C ASP A 121 3.05 -7.38 14.87
N SER A 122 2.00 -6.81 15.47
CA SER A 122 1.30 -5.65 14.91
C SER A 122 2.17 -4.39 14.84
N LEU A 123 3.12 -4.24 15.76
CA LEU A 123 4.03 -3.10 15.79
C LEU A 123 5.07 -3.21 14.66
N ASP A 124 5.63 -4.39 14.45
CA ASP A 124 6.54 -4.71 13.34
C ASP A 124 5.87 -4.44 11.99
N LEU A 125 4.61 -4.89 11.80
CA LEU A 125 3.82 -4.58 10.60
C LEU A 125 3.62 -3.07 10.42
N PHE A 126 3.21 -2.37 11.49
CA PHE A 126 3.00 -0.93 11.46
C PHE A 126 4.29 -0.19 11.08
N LEU A 127 5.40 -0.48 11.74
CA LEU A 127 6.69 0.18 11.49
C LEU A 127 7.19 -0.09 10.07
N HIS A 128 7.01 -1.31 9.56
CA HIS A 128 7.40 -1.67 8.22
C HIS A 128 6.69 -0.81 7.16
N LEU A 129 5.40 -0.57 7.31
CA LEU A 129 4.64 0.33 6.43
C LEU A 129 4.95 1.81 6.71
N TYR A 130 5.02 2.19 7.99
CA TYR A 130 5.24 3.56 8.45
C TYR A 130 6.48 4.20 7.83
N ASN A 131 7.59 3.46 7.77
CA ASN A 131 8.85 3.96 7.19
C ASN A 131 8.72 4.41 5.73
N SER A 132 7.90 3.72 4.92
CA SER A 132 7.58 4.16 3.56
C SER A 132 6.53 5.27 3.51
N TRP A 133 5.56 5.26 4.44
CA TRP A 133 4.43 6.19 4.47
C TRP A 133 4.81 7.61 4.90
N CYS A 134 5.95 7.77 5.57
CA CYS A 134 6.52 9.05 6.01
C CYS A 134 6.79 10.07 4.90
N ILE A 135 6.65 9.68 3.63
CA ILE A 135 6.79 10.59 2.48
C ILE A 135 5.73 11.69 2.46
N ASN A 136 4.56 11.46 3.08
CA ASN A 136 3.48 12.43 3.16
C ASN A 136 2.85 12.43 4.57
N PRO A 137 2.73 13.61 5.21
CA PRO A 137 2.22 13.71 6.57
C PRO A 137 0.76 13.24 6.70
N ILE A 138 -0.09 13.48 5.69
CA ILE A 138 -1.50 13.09 5.70
C ILE A 138 -1.61 11.56 5.73
N HIS A 139 -0.95 10.87 4.81
CA HIS A 139 -1.03 9.40 4.72
C HIS A 139 -0.38 8.73 5.93
N THR A 140 0.69 9.33 6.47
CA THR A 140 1.30 8.90 7.73
C THR A 140 0.31 9.00 8.89
N LEU A 141 -0.37 10.13 9.01
CA LEU A 141 -1.39 10.34 10.03
C LEU A 141 -2.57 9.36 9.87
N THR A 142 -3.08 9.19 8.66
CA THR A 142 -4.14 8.21 8.38
C THR A 142 -3.71 6.80 8.79
N LEU A 143 -2.48 6.39 8.45
CA LEU A 143 -1.96 5.08 8.87
C LEU A 143 -1.86 4.95 10.39
N CYS A 144 -1.42 6.01 11.10
CA CYS A 144 -1.38 6.03 12.57
C CYS A 144 -2.78 5.87 13.17
N LEU A 145 -3.78 6.58 12.64
CA LEU A 145 -5.17 6.52 13.11
C LEU A 145 -5.79 5.15 12.84
N LEU A 146 -5.60 4.60 11.64
CA LEU A 146 -6.06 3.24 11.28
C LEU A 146 -5.46 2.16 12.19
N SER A 147 -4.24 2.40 12.68
CA SER A 147 -3.51 1.48 13.56
C SER A 147 -3.70 1.80 15.06
N GLN A 148 -4.57 2.75 15.40
CA GLN A 148 -4.84 3.26 16.75
C GLN A 148 -3.60 3.74 17.52
N LYS A 149 -2.60 4.26 16.81
CA LYS A 149 -1.40 4.88 17.40
C LYS A 149 -1.69 6.37 17.67
N TYR A 150 -2.69 6.65 18.49
CA TYR A 150 -3.20 8.01 18.71
C TYR A 150 -2.16 8.96 19.32
N GLU A 151 -1.32 8.46 20.23
CA GLU A 151 -0.23 9.24 20.81
C GLU A 151 0.80 9.67 19.75
N LEU A 152 1.18 8.75 18.87
CA LEU A 152 2.06 9.04 17.74
C LEU A 152 1.40 10.03 16.76
N ALA A 153 0.11 9.84 16.45
CA ALA A 153 -0.64 10.75 15.59
C ALA A 153 -0.70 12.17 16.18
N TYR A 154 -0.96 12.30 17.49
CA TYR A 154 -0.99 13.58 18.19
C TYR A 154 0.37 14.30 18.15
N ASN A 155 1.45 13.56 18.42
CA ASN A 155 2.81 14.10 18.36
C ASN A 155 3.18 14.56 16.94
N LEU A 156 2.70 13.84 15.92
CA LEU A 156 2.90 14.20 14.51
C LEU A 156 2.08 15.45 14.12
N ILE A 157 0.81 15.53 14.49
CA ILE A 157 -0.04 16.71 14.20
C ILE A 157 0.61 17.99 14.73
N SER A 158 1.13 17.94 15.96
CA SER A 158 1.79 19.09 16.60
C SER A 158 3.01 19.57 15.81
N ARG A 159 3.72 18.66 15.14
CA ARG A 159 4.90 18.96 14.30
C ARG A 159 4.54 19.40 12.88
N PHE A 160 3.36 19.01 12.39
CA PHE A 160 2.88 19.32 11.04
C PHE A 160 1.98 20.56 10.97
N THR A 161 1.88 21.33 12.06
CA THR A 161 1.04 22.54 12.17
C THR A 161 1.38 23.62 11.13
N GLU A 162 2.59 23.61 10.55
CA GLU A 162 2.98 24.52 9.46
C GLU A 162 2.71 23.95 8.03
N GLU A 163 2.58 22.63 7.87
CA GLU A 163 2.43 21.95 6.56
C GLU A 163 0.99 21.45 6.26
N LEU A 164 0.12 21.44 7.28
CA LEU A 164 -1.26 20.96 7.18
C LEU A 164 -2.25 22.11 6.98
N ASP A 165 -2.55 22.41 5.72
CA ASP A 165 -3.66 23.30 5.39
C ASP A 165 -5.03 22.73 5.81
N SER A 166 -5.99 23.60 6.08
CA SER A 166 -7.37 23.24 6.48
C SER A 166 -8.05 22.25 5.52
N LYS A 167 -7.77 22.34 4.22
CA LYS A 167 -8.27 21.41 3.19
C LYS A 167 -7.76 19.98 3.39
N ARG A 168 -6.49 19.82 3.79
CA ARG A 168 -5.85 18.52 4.02
C ARG A 168 -6.40 17.86 5.29
N LEU A 169 -6.71 18.66 6.32
CA LEU A 169 -7.38 18.19 7.54
C LEU A 169 -8.81 17.71 7.29
N ILE A 170 -9.55 18.41 6.42
CA ILE A 170 -10.90 17.98 6.01
C ILE A 170 -10.84 16.64 5.28
N GLN A 171 -9.88 16.44 4.37
CA GLN A 171 -9.68 15.15 3.68
C GLN A 171 -9.37 14.02 4.68
N LEU A 172 -8.53 14.27 5.67
CA LEU A 172 -8.27 13.32 6.76
C LEU A 172 -9.56 12.91 7.48
N GLY A 173 -10.40 13.88 7.83
CA GLY A 173 -11.69 13.65 8.49
C GLY A 173 -12.71 12.89 7.65
N THR A 174 -12.58 12.89 6.31
CA THR A 174 -13.45 12.09 5.43
C THR A 174 -12.99 10.65 5.22
N LEU A 175 -11.72 10.35 5.54
CA LEU A 175 -11.09 9.05 5.26
C LEU A 175 -11.10 8.09 6.46
N VAL A 176 -11.23 8.63 7.68
CA VAL A 176 -11.20 7.90 8.96
C VAL A 176 -12.59 7.84 9.55
#